data_AF-A0A2V8Q5X1-F1
#
_entry.id   AF-A0A2V8Q5X1-F1
#
_cell.length_a   1.000
_cell.length_b   1.000
_cell.length_c   1.000
_cell.angle_alpha   90.00
_cell.angle_beta   90.00
_cell.angle_gamma   90.00
#
_symmetry.space_group_name_H-M   'P 1'
#
loop_
_entity.id
_entity.type
_entity.pdbx_description
1 polymer ?
#
loop_
_entity_poly.entity_id
_entity_poly.type
_entity_poly.pdbx_seq_one_letter_code
_entity_poly.pdbx_strand_id
1 'polypeptide(L)'
;MRGDVTHNAALLLHRFVQTESCKSQKGILRRFAFRYIPRVIVVSVVCVIWCVPTFAATRTWTGLINSDWTNSQNWEGLSVPTSADTALIPGGLTNYPTIATRVTVNTLVVNSVGSGASVTVSPLGFLTVGDVDVHANGTLINGGAILSNGELTVEGVVTLTSGTMNIHDVTVDSAGAFTVSGGTLLGDGLFTDNGTIFISSGLILLADSVAKKPSENLIINAGGILFQSGGTVSVNDFITDNKDPAGTYNQS
;
A
#
# COMPACT_ATOMS: atom_id res chain seq x y z
N MET A 1 76.40 -22.39 -58.34
CA MET A 1 75.90 -20.99 -58.30
C MET A 1 74.42 -21.10 -57.96
N ARG A 2 74.01 -21.03 -56.68
CA ARG A 2 73.72 -19.83 -55.85
C ARG A 2 72.30 -19.28 -56.14
N GLY A 3 71.40 -19.43 -55.16
CA GLY A 3 69.96 -19.09 -55.18
C GLY A 3 69.13 -20.37 -55.10
N ASP A 4 68.34 -20.71 -54.08
CA ASP A 4 67.42 -19.89 -53.29
C ASP A 4 67.35 -20.40 -51.83
N VAL A 5 67.77 -19.58 -50.86
CA VAL A 5 67.63 -19.86 -49.41
C VAL A 5 66.77 -18.79 -48.71
N THR A 6 66.20 -17.83 -49.44
CA THR A 6 65.53 -16.66 -48.83
C THR A 6 63.99 -16.74 -48.77
N HIS A 7 63.34 -17.74 -49.36
CA HIS A 7 61.86 -17.85 -49.32
C HIS A 7 61.28 -18.62 -48.12
N ASN A 8 62.07 -19.43 -47.40
CA ASN A 8 61.58 -20.25 -46.29
C ASN A 8 61.76 -19.61 -44.89
N ALA A 9 62.54 -18.54 -44.75
CA ALA A 9 62.74 -17.88 -43.46
C ALA A 9 61.60 -16.89 -43.09
N ALA A 10 60.97 -16.24 -44.09
CA ALA A 10 59.88 -15.29 -43.87
C ALA A 10 58.56 -15.95 -43.43
N LEU A 11 58.29 -17.18 -43.91
CA LEU A 11 57.09 -17.94 -43.58
C LEU A 11 57.13 -18.55 -42.17
N LEU A 12 58.34 -18.76 -41.63
CA LEU A 12 58.56 -19.27 -40.27
C LEU A 12 58.47 -18.18 -39.20
N LEU A 13 58.91 -16.95 -39.49
CA LEU A 13 58.77 -15.82 -38.55
C LEU A 13 57.31 -15.35 -38.40
N HIS A 14 56.50 -15.37 -39.46
CA HIS A 14 55.09 -14.97 -39.38
C HIS A 14 54.21 -15.98 -38.61
N ARG A 15 54.58 -17.27 -38.58
CA ARG A 15 53.92 -18.29 -37.75
C ARG A 15 54.30 -18.22 -36.28
N PHE A 16 55.49 -17.71 -35.94
CA PHE A 16 55.94 -17.63 -34.54
C PHE A 16 55.32 -16.46 -33.76
N VAL A 17 55.08 -15.32 -34.42
CA VAL A 17 54.49 -14.14 -33.78
C VAL A 17 53.00 -14.34 -33.42
N GLN A 18 52.25 -15.14 -34.19
CA GLN A 18 50.83 -15.40 -33.87
C GLN A 18 50.62 -16.43 -32.73
N THR A 19 51.59 -17.30 -32.46
CA THR A 19 51.46 -18.33 -31.41
C THR A 19 51.75 -17.84 -30.00
N GLU A 20 52.57 -16.79 -29.83
CA GLU A 20 52.92 -16.23 -28.52
C GLU A 20 51.78 -15.38 -27.92
N SER A 21 51.07 -14.62 -28.76
CA SER A 21 49.96 -13.74 -28.33
C SER A 21 48.76 -14.53 -27.78
N CYS A 22 48.45 -15.70 -28.34
CA CYS A 22 47.32 -16.53 -27.90
C CYS A 22 47.54 -17.26 -26.55
N LYS A 23 48.80 -17.51 -26.16
CA LYS A 23 49.11 -18.16 -24.86
C LYS A 23 49.03 -17.18 -23.68
N SER A 24 49.39 -15.92 -23.88
CA SER A 24 49.39 -14.88 -22.83
C SER A 24 47.97 -14.51 -22.35
N GLN A 25 47.01 -14.37 -23.27
CA GLN A 25 45.61 -14.05 -22.91
C GLN A 25 44.88 -15.19 -22.17
N LYS A 26 45.19 -16.45 -22.49
CA LYS A 26 44.58 -17.63 -21.83
C LYS A 26 45.05 -17.80 -20.38
N GLY A 27 46.27 -17.36 -20.05
CA GLY A 27 46.81 -17.42 -18.69
C GLY A 27 46.23 -16.37 -17.74
N ILE A 28 45.96 -15.16 -18.25
CA ILE A 28 45.40 -14.06 -17.48
C ILE A 28 43.92 -14.31 -17.16
N LEU A 29 43.12 -14.76 -18.13
CA LEU A 29 41.70 -15.07 -17.91
C LEU A 29 41.47 -16.24 -16.94
N ARG A 30 42.38 -17.24 -16.90
CA ARG A 30 42.30 -18.36 -15.94
C ARG A 30 42.65 -17.96 -14.50
N ARG A 31 43.52 -16.96 -14.29
CA ARG A 31 43.92 -16.52 -12.95
C ARG A 31 42.89 -15.60 -12.27
N PHE A 32 42.08 -14.89 -13.05
CA PHE A 32 40.98 -14.06 -12.51
C PHE A 32 39.69 -14.85 -12.30
N ALA A 33 39.36 -15.81 -13.17
CA ALA A 33 38.14 -16.60 -13.02
C ALA A 33 38.19 -17.50 -11.77
N PHE A 34 39.29 -18.17 -11.48
CA PHE A 34 39.29 -19.20 -10.42
C PHE A 34 39.38 -18.67 -8.98
N ARG A 35 39.77 -17.41 -8.76
CA ARG A 35 39.97 -16.88 -7.39
C ARG A 35 38.68 -16.32 -6.76
N TYR A 36 37.66 -15.99 -7.55
CA TYR A 36 36.45 -15.31 -7.07
C TYR A 36 35.14 -16.10 -7.27
N ILE A 37 35.13 -17.15 -8.09
CA ILE A 37 33.95 -18.01 -8.30
C ILE A 37 33.40 -18.65 -7.01
N PRO A 38 34.21 -19.22 -6.08
CA PRO A 38 33.64 -19.85 -4.89
C PRO A 38 33.07 -18.82 -3.90
N ARG A 39 33.58 -17.58 -3.86
CA ARG A 39 33.07 -16.52 -2.96
C ARG A 39 31.76 -15.91 -3.46
N VAL A 40 31.58 -15.79 -4.77
CA VAL A 40 30.33 -15.28 -5.35
C VAL A 40 29.21 -16.32 -5.25
N ILE A 41 29.50 -17.61 -5.49
CA ILE A 41 28.51 -18.69 -5.35
C ILE A 41 28.09 -18.85 -3.88
N VAL A 42 29.02 -18.77 -2.92
CA VAL A 42 28.66 -18.86 -1.49
C VAL A 42 27.79 -17.67 -1.05
N VAL A 43 28.06 -16.45 -1.52
CA VAL A 43 27.20 -15.29 -1.23
C VAL A 43 25.83 -15.43 -1.89
N SER A 44 25.75 -15.89 -3.15
CA SER A 44 24.47 -16.12 -3.84
C SER A 44 23.66 -17.28 -3.22
N VAL A 45 24.30 -18.38 -2.85
CA VAL A 45 23.64 -19.52 -2.18
C VAL A 45 23.18 -19.13 -0.77
N VAL A 46 23.95 -18.30 -0.04
CA VAL A 46 23.50 -17.71 1.22
C VAL A 46 22.30 -16.78 0.97
N CYS A 47 22.34 -15.86 0.00
CA CYS A 47 21.20 -14.98 -0.30
C CYS A 47 19.91 -15.73 -0.72
N VAL A 48 20.01 -16.88 -1.37
CA VAL A 48 18.85 -17.69 -1.78
C VAL A 48 18.30 -18.56 -0.64
N ILE A 49 19.11 -18.87 0.38
CA ILE A 49 18.71 -19.66 1.58
C ILE A 49 18.02 -18.80 2.66
N TRP A 50 18.07 -17.47 2.57
CA TRP A 50 17.34 -16.56 3.48
C TRP A 50 16.06 -15.96 2.86
N CYS A 51 15.69 -16.36 1.64
CA CYS A 51 14.39 -16.00 1.08
C CYS A 51 13.32 -16.95 1.67
N VAL A 52 12.99 -16.76 2.95
CA VAL A 52 11.79 -17.39 3.51
C VAL A 52 10.58 -16.78 2.81
N PRO A 53 9.70 -17.58 2.18
CA PRO A 53 8.47 -17.04 1.63
C PRO A 53 7.64 -16.44 2.77
N THR A 54 7.31 -15.16 2.65
CA THR A 54 6.34 -14.51 3.53
C THR A 54 4.95 -15.02 3.13
N PHE A 55 4.41 -15.97 3.89
CA PHE A 55 3.03 -16.39 3.68
C PHE A 55 2.09 -15.30 4.21
N ALA A 56 1.07 -14.97 3.43
CA ALA A 56 -0.01 -14.10 3.87
C ALA A 56 -0.66 -14.71 5.13
N ALA A 57 -0.68 -13.95 6.22
CA ALA A 57 -1.31 -14.36 7.47
C ALA A 57 -2.27 -13.28 7.99
N THR A 58 -3.22 -13.69 8.82
CA THR A 58 -3.98 -12.75 9.65
C THR A 58 -3.20 -12.52 10.95
N ARG A 59 -2.88 -11.26 11.24
CA ARG A 59 -2.28 -10.82 12.48
C ARG A 59 -3.34 -10.12 13.31
N THR A 60 -3.66 -10.69 14.47
CA THR A 60 -4.68 -10.14 15.38
C THR A 60 -4.04 -9.20 16.38
N TRP A 61 -4.59 -8.00 16.53
CA TRP A 61 -4.22 -7.07 17.57
C TRP A 61 -4.76 -7.53 18.93
N THR A 62 -3.90 -7.54 19.95
CA THR A 62 -4.24 -7.95 21.32
C THR A 62 -4.39 -6.76 22.26
N GLY A 63 -3.74 -5.63 21.95
CA GLY A 63 -3.79 -4.41 22.76
C GLY A 63 -3.27 -4.59 24.20
N LEU A 64 -2.47 -5.63 24.47
CA LEU A 64 -2.06 -5.99 25.84
C LEU A 64 -1.01 -5.03 26.44
N ILE A 65 -0.17 -4.41 25.61
CA ILE A 65 0.94 -3.58 26.10
C ILE A 65 0.60 -2.10 26.01
N ASN A 66 0.33 -1.60 24.80
CA ASN A 66 0.05 -0.18 24.55
C ASN A 66 -0.62 0.00 23.19
N SER A 67 -0.77 1.25 22.76
CA SER A 67 -1.37 1.61 21.46
C SER A 67 -0.38 1.67 20.29
N ASP A 68 0.91 1.36 20.46
CA ASP A 68 1.88 1.48 19.36
C ASP A 68 1.74 0.31 18.37
N TRP A 69 1.29 0.60 17.14
CA TRP A 69 1.15 -0.38 16.05
C TRP A 69 2.42 -1.22 15.87
N THR A 70 3.59 -0.61 16.02
CA THR A 70 4.89 -1.23 15.73
C THR A 70 5.41 -2.10 16.86
N ASN A 71 4.79 -2.06 18.04
CA ASN A 71 5.15 -2.93 19.14
C ASN A 71 4.61 -4.35 18.88
N SER A 72 5.52 -5.28 18.56
CA SER A 72 5.18 -6.66 18.24
C SER A 72 4.44 -7.39 19.37
N GLN A 73 4.59 -6.95 20.62
CA GLN A 73 3.89 -7.54 21.77
C GLN A 73 2.38 -7.22 21.79
N ASN A 74 1.92 -6.27 20.99
CA ASN A 74 0.49 -6.02 20.78
C ASN A 74 -0.13 -6.90 19.68
N TRP A 75 0.65 -7.78 19.04
CA TRP A 75 0.16 -8.68 17.98
C TRP A 75 0.26 -10.14 18.42
N GLU A 76 -0.76 -10.93 18.10
CA GLU A 76 -0.71 -12.38 18.29
C GLU A 76 0.49 -12.97 17.54
N GLY A 77 1.21 -13.87 18.21
CA GLY A 77 2.45 -14.45 17.66
C GLY A 77 3.66 -13.52 17.68
N LEU A 78 3.60 -12.39 18.39
CA LEU A 78 4.70 -11.44 18.57
C LEU A 78 5.27 -10.92 17.24
N SER A 79 4.39 -10.68 16.26
CA SER A 79 4.77 -10.34 14.89
C SER A 79 3.86 -9.25 14.34
N VAL A 80 4.47 -8.11 14.00
CA VAL A 80 3.76 -6.98 13.37
C VAL A 80 3.40 -7.36 11.93
N PRO A 81 2.16 -7.13 11.46
CA PRO A 81 1.77 -7.39 10.09
C PRO A 81 2.61 -6.60 9.08
N THR A 82 2.86 -7.26 7.95
CA THR A 82 3.60 -6.76 6.79
C THR A 82 2.68 -6.57 5.60
N SER A 83 3.23 -6.16 4.46
CA SER A 83 2.47 -5.91 3.22
C SER A 83 1.73 -7.12 2.66
N ALA A 84 2.04 -8.35 3.10
CA ALA A 84 1.34 -9.56 2.70
C ALA A 84 0.21 -9.96 3.67
N ASP A 85 0.13 -9.31 4.83
CA ASP A 85 -0.71 -9.74 5.94
C ASP A 85 -2.02 -8.96 6.02
N THR A 86 -3.04 -9.60 6.57
CA THR A 86 -4.25 -8.93 7.08
C THR A 86 -4.03 -8.52 8.51
N ALA A 87 -4.21 -7.24 8.83
CA ALA A 87 -4.24 -6.73 10.18
C ALA A 87 -5.68 -6.74 10.70
N LEU A 88 -5.96 -7.59 11.67
CA LEU A 88 -7.28 -7.73 12.30
C LEU A 88 -7.30 -7.03 13.66
N ILE A 89 -8.17 -6.04 13.82
CA ILE A 89 -8.37 -5.30 15.08
C ILE A 89 -9.72 -5.71 15.68
N PRO A 90 -9.75 -6.62 16.68
CA PRO A 90 -10.99 -7.03 17.32
C PRO A 90 -11.48 -5.96 18.31
N GLY A 91 -12.77 -5.99 18.64
CA GLY A 91 -13.38 -5.14 19.66
C GLY A 91 -13.16 -5.65 21.08
N GLY A 92 -13.60 -4.86 22.07
CA GLY A 92 -13.53 -5.20 23.50
C GLY A 92 -12.14 -5.09 24.14
N LEU A 93 -11.20 -4.37 23.52
CA LEU A 93 -9.85 -4.18 24.03
C LEU A 93 -9.68 -2.84 24.77
N THR A 94 -8.66 -2.77 25.63
CA THR A 94 -8.31 -1.55 26.38
C THR A 94 -7.45 -0.59 25.55
N ASN A 95 -6.47 -1.12 24.81
CA ASN A 95 -5.57 -0.31 24.00
C ASN A 95 -5.79 -0.62 22.52
N TYR A 96 -6.14 0.41 21.76
CA TYR A 96 -6.31 0.33 20.31
C TYR A 96 -5.13 0.95 19.57
N PRO A 97 -4.84 0.46 18.35
CA PRO A 97 -3.64 0.85 17.64
C PRO A 97 -3.68 2.32 17.18
N THR A 98 -2.52 2.95 17.34
CA THR A 98 -2.14 4.23 16.76
C THR A 98 -1.00 4.00 15.77
N ILE A 99 -1.22 4.41 14.52
CA ILE A 99 -0.20 4.43 13.47
C ILE A 99 0.42 5.83 13.47
N ALA A 100 1.66 5.93 13.96
CA ALA A 100 2.41 7.20 14.00
C ALA A 100 3.64 7.21 13.10
N THR A 101 3.89 6.10 12.40
CA THR A 101 5.00 5.91 11.46
C THR A 101 4.47 5.32 10.16
N ARG A 102 5.36 4.95 9.24
CA ARG A 102 4.97 4.28 8.00
C ARG A 102 4.69 2.80 8.27
N VAL A 103 3.49 2.36 7.89
CA VAL A 103 3.01 0.98 7.97
C VAL A 103 2.50 0.57 6.60
N THR A 104 2.72 -0.70 6.25
CA THR A 104 2.15 -1.30 5.03
C THR A 104 1.55 -2.65 5.37
N VAL A 105 0.29 -2.85 5.02
CA VAL A 105 -0.44 -4.13 5.18
C VAL A 105 -1.23 -4.45 3.90
N ASN A 106 -1.64 -5.70 3.72
CA ASN A 106 -2.51 -6.05 2.61
C ASN A 106 -3.95 -5.59 2.87
N THR A 107 -4.49 -5.91 4.04
CA THR A 107 -5.87 -5.58 4.41
C THR A 107 -5.92 -5.12 5.86
N LEU A 108 -6.72 -4.10 6.15
CA LEU A 108 -7.04 -3.67 7.51
C LEU A 108 -8.50 -4.01 7.80
N VAL A 109 -8.75 -4.86 8.78
CA VAL A 109 -10.10 -5.22 9.24
C VAL A 109 -10.32 -4.68 10.64
N VAL A 110 -11.31 -3.80 10.81
CA VAL A 110 -11.66 -3.19 12.09
C VAL A 110 -13.01 -3.71 12.58
N ASN A 111 -13.01 -4.32 13.77
CA ASN A 111 -14.18 -4.81 14.49
C ASN A 111 -14.97 -5.96 13.83
N SER A 112 -14.32 -6.94 13.17
CA SER A 112 -15.05 -8.13 12.69
C SER A 112 -15.45 -9.11 13.81
N VAL A 113 -14.91 -8.94 15.03
CA VAL A 113 -15.26 -9.73 16.22
C VAL A 113 -15.32 -8.78 17.42
N GLY A 114 -16.37 -8.89 18.24
CA GLY A 114 -16.57 -8.03 19.42
C GLY A 114 -17.23 -6.68 19.09
N SER A 115 -17.14 -5.73 20.03
CA SER A 115 -17.74 -4.39 19.87
C SER A 115 -16.76 -3.29 20.28
N GLY A 116 -16.73 -2.21 19.51
CA GLY A 116 -16.05 -0.97 19.88
C GLY A 116 -14.55 -0.99 19.62
N ALA A 117 -14.13 -1.44 18.44
CA ALA A 117 -12.73 -1.35 18.00
C ALA A 117 -12.41 0.03 17.39
N SER A 118 -11.19 0.51 17.57
CA SER A 118 -10.73 1.73 16.89
C SER A 118 -9.34 1.60 16.30
N VAL A 119 -9.05 2.40 15.27
CA VAL A 119 -7.72 2.60 14.70
C VAL A 119 -7.54 4.08 14.48
N THR A 120 -6.40 4.63 14.90
CA THR A 120 -6.05 6.04 14.66
C THR A 120 -4.78 6.13 13.81
N VAL A 121 -4.85 6.77 12.66
CA VAL A 121 -3.67 7.23 11.92
C VAL A 121 -3.37 8.65 12.39
N SER A 122 -2.28 8.82 13.14
CA SER A 122 -1.92 10.13 13.69
C SER A 122 -1.46 11.09 12.60
N PRO A 123 -1.34 12.41 12.86
CA PRO A 123 -0.92 13.38 11.84
C PRO A 123 0.41 13.10 11.13
N LEU A 124 1.30 12.32 11.75
CA LEU A 124 2.57 11.90 11.14
C LEU A 124 2.54 10.43 10.64
N GLY A 125 1.44 9.73 10.88
CA GLY A 125 1.21 8.37 10.44
C GLY A 125 1.03 8.27 8.93
N PHE A 126 1.50 7.15 8.37
CA PHE A 126 1.35 6.84 6.96
C PHE A 126 0.97 5.36 6.82
N LEU A 127 -0.24 5.07 6.39
CA LEU A 127 -0.72 3.72 6.11
C LEU A 127 -0.81 3.50 4.60
N THR A 128 -0.03 2.55 4.09
CA THR A 128 -0.31 1.91 2.79
C THR A 128 -1.10 0.64 3.03
N VAL A 129 -2.23 0.48 2.36
CA VAL A 129 -3.10 -0.68 2.51
C VAL A 129 -3.68 -1.08 1.16
N GLY A 130 -3.97 -2.37 0.96
CA GLY A 130 -4.80 -2.82 -0.16
C GLY A 130 -6.24 -2.41 0.11
N ASP A 131 -6.92 -3.16 0.99
CA ASP A 131 -8.33 -2.93 1.33
C ASP A 131 -8.54 -2.56 2.81
N VAL A 132 -9.60 -1.80 3.10
CA VAL A 132 -9.98 -1.39 4.45
C VAL A 132 -11.45 -1.73 4.70
N ASP A 133 -11.68 -2.60 5.68
CA ASP A 133 -13.02 -3.00 6.10
C ASP A 133 -13.30 -2.51 7.51
N VAL A 134 -14.12 -1.46 7.64
CA VAL A 134 -14.59 -0.96 8.93
C VAL A 134 -15.96 -1.53 9.21
N HIS A 135 -16.02 -2.62 9.96
CA HIS A 135 -17.26 -3.31 10.30
C HIS A 135 -18.09 -2.50 11.31
N ALA A 136 -19.36 -2.89 11.48
CA ALA A 136 -20.27 -2.25 12.44
C ALA A 136 -19.63 -2.11 13.84
N ASN A 137 -19.78 -0.94 14.47
CA ASN A 137 -19.12 -0.54 15.74
C ASN A 137 -17.58 -0.44 15.70
N GLY A 138 -16.96 -0.57 14.53
CA GLY A 138 -15.57 -0.21 14.29
C GLY A 138 -15.42 1.29 14.02
N THR A 139 -14.25 1.85 14.31
CA THR A 139 -13.93 3.24 14.01
C THR A 139 -12.53 3.37 13.41
N LEU A 140 -12.42 4.05 12.26
CA LEU A 140 -11.14 4.49 11.70
C LEU A 140 -11.06 6.01 11.72
N ILE A 141 -10.06 6.56 12.39
CA ILE A 141 -9.78 7.99 12.43
C ILE A 141 -8.50 8.26 11.64
N ASN A 142 -8.60 9.07 10.59
CA ASN A 142 -7.44 9.52 9.85
C ASN A 142 -7.13 10.99 10.14
N GLY A 143 -5.98 11.22 10.79
CA GLY A 143 -5.35 12.53 10.89
C GLY A 143 -4.09 12.66 10.02
N GLY A 144 -3.57 11.56 9.47
CA GLY A 144 -2.32 11.50 8.70
C GLY A 144 -2.57 11.15 7.23
N ALA A 145 -1.79 10.22 6.70
CA ALA A 145 -1.92 9.75 5.33
C ALA A 145 -2.39 8.29 5.25
N ILE A 146 -3.46 8.03 4.50
CA ILE A 146 -3.87 6.69 4.09
C ILE A 146 -3.79 6.64 2.56
N LEU A 147 -3.10 5.63 2.04
CA LEU A 147 -3.03 5.32 0.62
C LEU A 147 -3.53 3.89 0.42
N SER A 148 -4.66 3.76 -0.25
CA SER A 148 -5.26 2.51 -0.68
C SER A 148 -5.48 2.54 -2.19
N ASN A 149 -5.04 1.47 -2.85
CA ASN A 149 -5.39 1.23 -4.26
C ASN A 149 -6.59 0.28 -4.39
N GLY A 150 -7.21 -0.09 -3.26
CA GLY A 150 -8.33 -1.02 -3.18
C GLY A 150 -9.57 -0.31 -2.64
N GLU A 151 -10.43 -1.09 -1.99
CA GLU A 151 -11.72 -0.61 -1.50
C GLU A 151 -11.66 -0.20 -0.02
N LEU A 152 -12.41 0.85 0.32
CA LEU A 152 -12.83 1.17 1.68
C LEU A 152 -14.32 0.84 1.83
N THR A 153 -14.62 -0.16 2.66
CA THR A 153 -15.98 -0.50 3.07
C THR A 153 -16.27 0.02 4.47
N VAL A 154 -17.37 0.76 4.62
CA VAL A 154 -17.75 1.40 5.89
C VAL A 154 -19.13 0.92 6.34
N GLU A 155 -19.14 -0.06 7.25
CA GLU A 155 -20.33 -0.44 8.04
C GLU A 155 -20.32 0.23 9.44
N GLY A 156 -19.12 0.63 9.91
CA GLY A 156 -18.91 1.35 11.15
C GLY A 156 -18.76 2.86 10.91
N VAL A 157 -17.70 3.45 11.47
CA VAL A 157 -17.44 4.90 11.36
C VAL A 157 -16.05 5.16 10.78
N VAL A 158 -15.97 5.99 9.75
CA VAL A 158 -14.71 6.57 9.27
C VAL A 158 -14.75 8.08 9.47
N THR A 159 -13.69 8.63 10.07
CA THR A 159 -13.55 10.08 10.27
C THR A 159 -12.23 10.57 9.69
N LEU A 160 -12.30 11.45 8.70
CA LEU A 160 -11.16 12.22 8.20
C LEU A 160 -11.10 13.55 8.96
N THR A 161 -10.14 13.68 9.87
CA THR A 161 -9.93 14.88 10.69
C THR A 161 -8.91 15.82 10.08
N SER A 162 -7.88 15.28 9.42
CA SER A 162 -6.80 16.01 8.77
C SER A 162 -6.02 15.10 7.81
N GLY A 163 -5.01 15.66 7.14
CA GLY A 163 -4.15 14.89 6.24
C GLY A 163 -4.86 14.45 4.97
N THR A 164 -4.46 13.31 4.41
CA THR A 164 -4.98 12.80 3.14
C THR A 164 -5.45 11.36 3.28
N MET A 165 -6.60 11.06 2.72
CA MET A 165 -7.06 9.69 2.46
C MET A 165 -7.18 9.57 0.94
N ASN A 166 -6.38 8.71 0.32
CA ASN A 166 -6.43 8.42 -1.10
C ASN A 166 -6.85 6.97 -1.27
N ILE A 167 -8.06 6.75 -1.78
CA ILE A 167 -8.73 5.45 -1.86
C ILE A 167 -9.24 5.28 -3.28
N HIS A 168 -9.19 4.06 -3.83
CA HIS A 168 -9.78 3.81 -5.14
C HIS A 168 -11.30 3.83 -5.05
N ASP A 169 -11.88 2.82 -4.40
CA ASP A 169 -13.33 2.68 -4.25
C ASP A 169 -13.75 2.97 -2.80
N VAL A 170 -14.85 3.71 -2.62
CA VAL A 170 -15.44 3.99 -1.30
C VAL A 170 -16.89 3.55 -1.30
N THR A 171 -17.22 2.63 -0.39
CA THR A 171 -18.57 2.17 -0.14
C THR A 171 -18.95 2.49 1.31
N VAL A 172 -19.88 3.42 1.51
CA VAL A 172 -20.53 3.63 2.80
C VAL A 172 -21.79 2.77 2.83
N ASP A 173 -21.83 1.75 3.66
CA ASP A 173 -22.99 0.86 3.79
C ASP A 173 -24.10 1.52 4.63
N SER A 174 -25.29 0.96 4.60
CA SER A 174 -26.53 1.44 5.23
C SER A 174 -26.44 1.74 6.73
N ALA A 175 -25.55 1.06 7.47
CA ALA A 175 -25.28 1.35 8.87
C ALA A 175 -24.05 2.27 9.09
N GLY A 176 -23.29 2.49 8.02
CA GLY A 176 -22.03 3.20 8.02
C GLY A 176 -22.16 4.71 8.11
N ALA A 177 -21.16 5.33 8.72
CA ALA A 177 -21.00 6.78 8.74
C ALA A 177 -19.61 7.19 8.26
N PHE A 178 -19.54 8.09 7.27
CA PHE A 178 -18.30 8.71 6.82
C PHE A 178 -18.32 10.21 7.15
N THR A 179 -17.38 10.67 7.98
CA THR A 179 -17.28 12.07 8.37
C THR A 179 -16.01 12.72 7.82
N VAL A 180 -16.17 13.85 7.15
CA VAL A 180 -15.07 14.75 6.77
C VAL A 180 -15.19 16.04 7.59
N SER A 181 -14.34 16.14 8.61
CA SER A 181 -14.23 17.32 9.45
C SER A 181 -12.93 18.11 9.19
N GLY A 182 -12.14 17.68 8.21
CA GLY A 182 -10.91 18.31 7.74
C GLY A 182 -10.20 17.41 6.73
N GLY A 183 -8.98 17.80 6.31
CA GLY A 183 -8.17 17.01 5.39
C GLY A 183 -8.71 16.94 3.95
N THR A 184 -8.15 16.01 3.18
CA THR A 184 -8.50 15.75 1.77
C THR A 184 -8.76 14.27 1.55
N LEU A 185 -9.94 13.93 1.04
CA LEU A 185 -10.24 12.64 0.43
C LEU A 185 -10.05 12.74 -1.08
N LEU A 186 -9.21 11.87 -1.63
CA LEU A 186 -9.06 11.62 -3.06
C LEU A 186 -9.70 10.26 -3.36
N GLY A 187 -10.56 10.23 -4.38
CA GLY A 187 -11.19 9.02 -4.90
C GLY A 187 -11.04 8.96 -6.42
N ASP A 188 -10.41 7.93 -6.96
CA ASP A 188 -10.29 7.73 -8.41
C ASP A 188 -11.06 6.52 -8.96
N GLY A 189 -11.89 5.90 -8.10
CA GLY A 189 -12.87 4.89 -8.43
C GLY A 189 -14.29 5.27 -7.98
N LEU A 190 -15.12 4.24 -7.78
CA LEU A 190 -16.53 4.39 -7.44
C LEU A 190 -16.70 4.90 -6.00
N PHE A 191 -17.50 5.95 -5.82
CA PHE A 191 -17.94 6.39 -4.50
C PHE A 191 -19.45 6.20 -4.35
N THR A 192 -19.84 5.29 -3.47
CA THR A 192 -21.24 4.96 -3.19
C THR A 192 -21.60 5.21 -1.72
N ASP A 193 -22.71 5.91 -1.50
CA ASP A 193 -23.32 6.13 -0.20
C ASP A 193 -24.67 5.40 -0.10
N ASN A 194 -24.76 4.46 0.83
CA ASN A 194 -26.01 3.85 1.27
C ASN A 194 -26.35 4.23 2.73
N GLY A 195 -25.43 4.90 3.42
CA GLY A 195 -25.49 5.19 4.86
C GLY A 195 -25.59 6.68 5.11
N THR A 196 -24.63 7.23 5.86
CA THR A 196 -24.59 8.68 6.10
C THR A 196 -23.21 9.28 5.91
N ILE A 197 -23.13 10.34 5.12
CA ILE A 197 -21.92 11.14 4.94
C ILE A 197 -22.12 12.52 5.55
N PHE A 198 -21.19 12.94 6.41
CA PHE A 198 -21.17 14.27 7.01
C PHE A 198 -19.92 15.04 6.57
N ILE A 199 -20.10 16.22 5.98
CA ILE A 199 -19.01 17.12 5.61
C ILE A 199 -19.21 18.45 6.35
N SER A 200 -18.31 18.75 7.27
CA SER A 200 -18.28 20.02 8.00
C SER A 200 -17.09 20.90 7.64
N SER A 201 -16.04 20.32 7.05
CA SER A 201 -14.83 21.01 6.55
C SER A 201 -14.09 20.09 5.57
N GLY A 202 -12.88 20.45 5.17
CA GLY A 202 -12.03 19.63 4.30
C GLY A 202 -12.48 19.58 2.85
N LEU A 203 -11.95 18.61 2.11
CA LEU A 203 -12.18 18.39 0.68
C LEU A 203 -12.49 16.93 0.41
N ILE A 204 -13.59 16.65 -0.27
CA ILE A 204 -13.78 15.43 -1.06
C ILE A 204 -13.54 15.80 -2.52
N LEU A 205 -12.56 15.17 -3.16
CA LEU A 205 -12.27 15.33 -4.58
C LEU A 205 -12.24 13.96 -5.23
N LEU A 206 -13.14 13.70 -6.17
CA LEU A 206 -13.15 12.44 -6.92
C LEU A 206 -12.26 12.53 -8.17
N ALA A 207 -10.96 12.61 -7.92
CA ALA A 207 -9.89 12.49 -8.88
C ALA A 207 -8.66 11.85 -8.23
N ASP A 208 -7.76 11.29 -9.05
CA ASP A 208 -6.50 10.68 -8.60
C ASP A 208 -5.48 11.66 -7.99
N SER A 209 -5.73 12.97 -8.12
CA SER A 209 -4.86 14.02 -7.60
C SER A 209 -5.56 15.37 -7.54
N VAL A 210 -5.14 16.21 -6.59
CA VAL A 210 -5.65 17.59 -6.40
C VAL A 210 -5.42 18.53 -7.61
N ALA A 211 -4.56 18.14 -8.55
CA ALA A 211 -4.27 18.92 -9.75
C ALA A 211 -5.26 18.63 -10.89
N LYS A 212 -6.07 17.58 -10.79
CA LYS A 212 -7.02 17.18 -11.82
C LYS A 212 -8.43 17.64 -11.48
N LYS A 213 -9.23 17.78 -12.54
CA LYS A 213 -10.67 17.93 -12.41
C LYS A 213 -11.27 16.60 -11.92
N PRO A 214 -12.39 16.62 -11.19
CA PRO A 214 -13.06 15.39 -10.83
C PRO A 214 -13.48 14.62 -12.08
N SER A 215 -13.28 13.30 -12.06
CA SER A 215 -13.69 12.38 -13.15
C SER A 215 -14.80 11.43 -12.72
N GLU A 216 -14.96 11.17 -11.42
CA GLU A 216 -15.93 10.20 -10.92
C GLU A 216 -17.17 10.86 -10.32
N ASN A 217 -18.27 10.11 -10.36
CA ASN A 217 -19.54 10.51 -9.76
C ASN A 217 -19.59 10.05 -8.30
N LEU A 218 -20.32 10.81 -7.48
CA LEU A 218 -20.74 10.33 -6.17
C LEU A 218 -22.17 9.84 -6.26
N ILE A 219 -22.38 8.55 -5.96
CA ILE A 219 -23.69 7.90 -5.98
C ILE A 219 -24.26 7.92 -4.56
N ILE A 220 -25.45 8.48 -4.38
CA ILE A 220 -26.22 8.41 -3.13
C ILE A 220 -27.43 7.53 -3.43
N ASN A 221 -27.36 6.27 -3.01
CA ASN A 221 -28.44 5.30 -3.21
C ASN A 221 -29.61 5.59 -2.27
N ALA A 222 -30.76 4.96 -2.54
CA ALA A 222 -31.92 4.99 -1.66
C ALA A 222 -31.54 4.68 -0.20
N GLY A 223 -31.90 5.58 0.72
CA GLY A 223 -31.56 5.51 2.14
C GLY A 223 -30.24 6.18 2.52
N GLY A 224 -29.34 6.41 1.56
CA GLY A 224 -28.13 7.20 1.72
C GLY A 224 -28.43 8.68 1.95
N ILE A 225 -27.68 9.32 2.84
CA ILE A 225 -27.82 10.74 3.15
C ILE A 225 -26.47 11.41 3.25
N LEU A 226 -26.25 12.42 2.40
CA LEU A 226 -25.11 13.31 2.46
C LEU A 226 -25.51 14.67 3.04
N PHE A 227 -24.89 15.06 4.15
CA PHE A 227 -25.03 16.36 4.78
C PHE A 227 -23.75 17.18 4.61
N GLN A 228 -23.83 18.32 3.93
CA GLN A 228 -22.73 19.26 3.79
C GLN A 228 -23.07 20.58 4.50
N SER A 229 -22.43 20.83 5.64
CA SER A 229 -22.51 22.10 6.37
C SER A 229 -21.26 22.98 6.20
N GLY A 230 -20.27 22.51 5.42
CA GLY A 230 -19.01 23.19 5.16
C GLY A 230 -18.11 22.38 4.22
N GLY A 231 -16.84 22.77 4.11
CA GLY A 231 -15.88 22.12 3.22
C GLY A 231 -16.26 22.20 1.73
N THR A 232 -15.60 21.36 0.92
CA THR A 232 -15.82 21.27 -0.53
C THR A 232 -16.06 19.82 -0.93
N VAL A 233 -17.09 19.58 -1.72
CA VAL A 233 -17.30 18.31 -2.43
C VAL A 233 -17.17 18.60 -3.92
N SER A 234 -16.15 18.01 -4.55
CA SER A 234 -15.82 18.19 -5.96
C SER A 234 -15.88 16.83 -6.66
N VAL A 235 -16.98 16.62 -7.39
CA VAL A 235 -17.35 15.38 -8.09
C VAL A 235 -17.64 15.71 -9.56
N ASN A 236 -17.65 14.72 -10.45
CA ASN A 236 -18.11 14.93 -11.83
C ASN A 236 -19.63 15.18 -11.85
N ASP A 237 -20.39 14.35 -11.11
CA ASP A 237 -21.81 14.53 -10.89
C ASP A 237 -22.25 13.89 -9.56
N PHE A 238 -23.39 14.32 -9.04
CA PHE A 238 -24.11 13.63 -7.97
C PHE A 238 -25.23 12.79 -8.58
N ILE A 239 -25.20 11.49 -8.33
CA ILE A 239 -26.25 10.58 -8.80
C ILE A 239 -27.07 10.14 -7.60
N THR A 240 -28.33 10.56 -7.55
CA THR A 240 -29.33 9.91 -6.71
C THR A 240 -30.12 8.96 -7.62
N ASP A 241 -30.32 7.72 -7.20
CA ASP A 241 -31.03 6.77 -8.05
C ASP A 241 -32.46 7.25 -8.35
N ASN A 242 -32.89 7.12 -9.61
CA ASN A 242 -34.18 7.60 -10.11
C ASN A 242 -35.39 6.77 -9.61
N LYS A 243 -35.36 6.25 -8.38
CA LYS A 243 -36.45 5.46 -7.78
C LYS A 243 -36.72 5.93 -6.36
N ASP A 244 -37.93 6.42 -6.17
CA ASP A 244 -38.42 7.04 -4.94
C ASP A 244 -38.45 6.05 -3.75
N PRO A 245 -37.97 6.43 -2.54
CA PRO A 245 -37.19 7.64 -2.29
C PRO A 245 -35.72 7.47 -2.72
N ALA A 246 -35.27 8.36 -3.59
CA ALA A 246 -33.88 8.49 -4.00
C ALA A 246 -33.00 8.90 -2.81
N GLY A 247 -31.69 8.63 -2.88
CA GLY A 247 -30.73 9.17 -1.91
C GLY A 247 -30.84 10.70 -1.72
N THR A 248 -30.43 11.21 -0.56
CA THR A 248 -30.63 12.62 -0.17
C THR A 248 -29.33 13.40 -0.09
N TYR A 249 -29.27 14.60 -0.70
CA TYR A 249 -28.19 15.57 -0.55
C TYR A 249 -28.69 16.85 0.11
N ASN A 250 -28.18 17.19 1.29
CA ASN A 250 -28.56 18.36 2.07
C ASN A 250 -27.36 19.30 2.24
N GLN A 251 -27.49 20.55 1.78
CA GLN A 251 -26.50 21.60 1.95
C GLN A 251 -27.06 22.75 2.80
N SER A 252 -26.34 23.16 3.85
CA SER A 252 -26.73 24.24 4.76
C SER A 252 -25.61 25.21 5.08
#